data_AF-A0A9D1EUR7-F1
#
_entry.id   AF-A0A9D1EUR7-F1
#
_cell.length_a   1.000
_cell.length_b   1.000
_cell.length_c   1.000
_cell.angle_alpha   90.00
_cell.angle_beta   90.00
_cell.angle_gamma   90.00
#
_symmetry.space_group_name_H-M   'P 1'
#
loop_
_entity.id
_entity.type
_entity.pdbx_description
1 polymer ?
#
loop_
_entity_poly.entity_id
_entity_poly.type
_entity_poly.pdbx_seq_one_letter_code
_entity_poly.pdbx_strand_id
1 'polypeptide(L)'
;MAEIEYRILFGQNLKSFRESLGESRTRFASDCGFSMYTIQNYEIGRKSPNLEWFLQICNAKKVLPSRLLCGVISTPTEEVILQELETCLESVKPSEKQRIMRLLDIWIDCMLDIEPKLCRAGLGERIRILRVNAGLKQDDLADACKISVSTLQGYESGQCDPSISALLHLCRVFQVSLDYLLYPRLQWEFLRDSRMFQLLPRQMQALLQSAQYLKSNFVIL
;
A
#
# COMPACT_ATOMS: atom_id res chain seq x y z
N MET A 1 -1.86 -18.51 -4.32
CA MET A 1 -0.43 -18.31 -4.58
C MET A 1 0.34 -19.09 -3.54
N ALA A 2 1.21 -20.00 -3.98
CA ALA A 2 2.02 -20.81 -3.07
C ALA A 2 3.10 -19.92 -2.44
N GLU A 3 3.44 -20.16 -1.18
CA GLU A 3 4.49 -19.41 -0.47
C GLU A 3 5.84 -19.42 -1.21
N ILE A 4 6.11 -20.49 -1.97
CA ILE A 4 7.30 -20.67 -2.82
C ILE A 4 7.34 -19.65 -3.96
N GLU A 5 6.20 -19.40 -4.61
CA GLU A 5 6.09 -18.51 -5.76
C GLU A 5 6.40 -17.06 -5.38
N TYR A 6 5.89 -16.63 -4.22
CA TYR A 6 6.20 -15.32 -3.63
C TYR A 6 7.69 -15.14 -3.33
N ARG A 7 8.34 -16.14 -2.70
CA ARG A 7 9.76 -16.05 -2.30
C ARG A 7 10.68 -15.86 -3.50
N ILE A 8 10.39 -16.60 -4.58
CA ILE A 8 11.15 -16.51 -5.83
C ILE A 8 10.98 -15.12 -6.45
N LEU A 9 9.75 -14.64 -6.55
CA LEU A 9 9.46 -13.36 -7.20
C LEU A 9 10.03 -12.17 -6.40
N PHE A 10 9.90 -12.19 -5.07
CA PHE A 10 10.55 -11.22 -4.20
C PHE A 10 12.07 -11.19 -4.41
N GLY A 11 12.71 -12.36 -4.45
CA GLY A 11 14.16 -12.45 -4.64
C GLY A 11 14.62 -11.87 -5.99
N GLN A 12 13.89 -12.18 -7.06
CA GLN A 12 14.14 -11.62 -8.38
C GLN A 12 13.96 -10.10 -8.40
N ASN A 13 12.84 -9.59 -7.85
CA ASN A 13 12.56 -8.16 -7.76
C ASN A 13 13.62 -7.42 -6.94
N LEU A 14 14.05 -7.98 -5.79
CA LEU A 14 15.09 -7.40 -4.95
C LEU A 14 16.43 -7.31 -5.70
N LYS A 15 16.80 -8.38 -6.42
CA LYS A 15 18.00 -8.42 -7.24
C LYS A 15 17.95 -7.36 -8.34
N SER A 16 16.88 -7.33 -9.11
CA SER A 16 16.69 -6.35 -10.20
C SER A 16 16.68 -4.91 -9.69
N PHE A 17 16.03 -4.66 -8.53
CA PHE A 17 16.05 -3.36 -7.89
C PHE A 17 17.46 -2.94 -7.49
N ARG A 18 18.21 -3.79 -6.78
CA ARG A 18 19.61 -3.51 -6.42
C ARG A 18 20.48 -3.22 -7.65
N GLU A 19 20.34 -4.03 -8.70
CA GLU A 19 21.11 -3.87 -9.94
C GLU A 19 20.76 -2.57 -10.67
N SER A 20 19.49 -2.14 -10.62
CA SER A 20 19.07 -0.84 -11.16
C SER A 20 19.68 0.36 -10.42
N LEU A 21 20.07 0.19 -9.16
CA LEU A 21 20.83 1.18 -8.39
C LEU A 21 22.35 1.14 -8.69
N GLY A 22 22.82 0.17 -9.49
CA GLY A 22 24.25 -0.03 -9.74
C GLY A 22 25.02 -0.54 -8.52
N GLU A 23 24.34 -1.09 -7.51
CA GLU A 23 24.96 -1.49 -6.26
C GLU A 23 25.41 -2.95 -6.24
N SER A 24 26.59 -3.20 -5.66
CA SER A 24 27.01 -4.55 -5.31
C SER A 24 26.18 -5.09 -4.14
N ARG A 25 26.08 -6.41 -4.00
CA ARG A 25 25.39 -7.04 -2.85
C ARG A 25 25.96 -6.58 -1.51
N THR A 26 27.29 -6.42 -1.43
CA THR A 26 27.97 -5.98 -0.21
C THR A 26 27.56 -4.56 0.17
N ARG A 27 27.55 -3.63 -0.80
CA ARG A 27 27.13 -2.25 -0.56
C ARG A 27 25.67 -2.17 -0.17
N PHE A 28 24.79 -2.83 -0.93
CA PHE A 28 23.36 -2.86 -0.63
C PHE A 28 23.06 -3.44 0.76
N ALA A 29 23.73 -4.54 1.11
CA ALA A 29 23.57 -5.16 2.41
C ALA A 29 24.03 -4.23 3.54
N SER A 30 25.20 -3.60 3.38
CA SER A 30 25.73 -2.64 4.36
C SER A 30 24.77 -1.48 4.60
N ASP A 31 24.25 -0.87 3.52
CA ASP A 31 23.33 0.26 3.61
C ASP A 31 22.01 -0.11 4.30
N CYS A 32 21.56 -1.35 4.09
CA CYS A 32 20.35 -1.87 4.70
C CYS A 32 20.60 -2.51 6.08
N GLY A 33 21.83 -2.55 6.60
CA GLY A 33 22.15 -3.18 7.89
C GLY A 33 22.10 -4.72 7.90
N PHE A 34 22.34 -5.36 6.76
CA PHE A 34 22.38 -6.82 6.60
C PHE A 34 23.77 -7.32 6.23
N SER A 35 23.99 -8.63 6.38
CA SER A 35 25.14 -9.29 5.75
C SER A 35 24.90 -9.51 4.25
N MET A 36 25.98 -9.50 3.46
CA MET A 36 25.93 -9.81 2.02
C MET A 36 25.22 -11.16 1.75
N TYR A 37 25.50 -12.16 2.59
CA TYR A 37 24.86 -13.48 2.51
C TYR A 37 23.34 -13.46 2.77
N THR A 38 22.84 -12.53 3.59
CA THR A 38 21.41 -12.40 3.84
C THR A 38 20.70 -11.93 2.58
N ILE A 39 21.21 -10.87 1.95
CA ILE A 39 20.70 -10.36 0.68
C ILE A 39 20.80 -11.42 -0.41
N GLN A 40 21.94 -12.13 -0.51
CA GLN A 40 22.08 -13.24 -1.45
C GLN A 40 21.02 -14.33 -1.24
N ASN A 41 20.78 -14.75 0.01
CA ASN A 41 19.77 -15.78 0.32
C ASN A 41 18.34 -15.32 -0.03
N TYR A 42 18.05 -14.02 0.10
CA TYR A 42 16.79 -13.43 -0.33
C TYR A 42 16.68 -13.41 -1.86
N GLU A 43 17.72 -12.93 -2.56
CA GLU A 43 17.72 -12.83 -4.03
C GLU A 43 17.55 -14.18 -4.74
N ILE A 44 18.11 -15.26 -4.16
CA ILE A 44 17.95 -16.62 -4.71
C ILE A 44 16.65 -17.30 -4.27
N GLY A 45 15.81 -16.63 -3.45
CA GLY A 45 14.55 -17.18 -2.94
C GLY A 45 14.70 -18.26 -1.87
N ARG A 46 15.91 -18.51 -1.34
CA ARG A 46 16.17 -19.52 -0.30
C ARG A 46 15.53 -19.13 1.04
N LYS A 47 15.49 -17.83 1.34
CA LYS A 47 14.81 -17.25 2.51
C LYS A 47 13.99 -16.04 2.08
N SER A 48 13.04 -15.64 2.92
CA SER A 48 12.37 -14.34 2.83
C SER A 48 12.50 -13.62 4.18
N PRO A 49 12.49 -12.28 4.18
CA PRO A 49 12.45 -11.51 5.41
C PRO A 49 11.10 -11.68 6.14
N ASN A 50 11.10 -11.43 7.44
CA ASN A 50 9.87 -11.11 8.18
C ASN A 50 9.45 -9.66 7.87
N LEU A 51 8.35 -9.18 8.46
CA LEU A 51 7.86 -7.82 8.18
C LEU A 51 8.88 -6.74 8.59
N GLU A 52 9.50 -6.87 9.75
CA GLU A 52 10.50 -5.91 10.26
C GLU A 52 11.68 -5.76 9.28
N TRP A 53 12.33 -6.86 8.91
CA TRP A 53 13.47 -6.83 8.00
C TRP A 53 13.08 -6.42 6.58
N PHE A 54 11.85 -6.73 6.15
CA PHE A 54 11.33 -6.25 4.87
C PHE A 54 11.16 -4.72 4.87
N LEU A 55 10.59 -4.17 5.93
CA LEU A 55 10.44 -2.73 6.11
C LEU A 55 11.78 -2.01 6.24
N GLN A 56 12.78 -2.66 6.86
CA GLN A 56 14.14 -2.10 6.93
C GLN A 56 14.74 -1.88 5.53
N ILE A 57 14.59 -2.85 4.62
CA ILE A 57 15.02 -2.67 3.22
C ILE A 57 14.24 -1.50 2.58
N CYS A 58 12.92 -1.48 2.75
CA CYS A 58 12.06 -0.45 2.17
C CYS A 58 12.46 0.96 2.63
N ASN A 59 12.67 1.14 3.93
CA ASN A 59 13.01 2.43 4.52
C ASN A 59 14.46 2.85 4.21
N ALA A 60 15.44 1.94 4.32
CA ALA A 60 16.84 2.24 4.04
C ALA A 60 17.06 2.65 2.58
N LYS A 61 16.36 1.99 1.65
CA LYS A 61 16.48 2.25 0.21
C LYS A 61 15.41 3.17 -0.34
N LYS A 62 14.52 3.69 0.52
CA LYS A 62 13.39 4.54 0.11
C LYS A 62 12.65 3.95 -1.08
N VAL A 63 12.29 2.66 -0.94
CA VAL A 63 11.63 1.88 -1.97
C VAL A 63 10.27 1.40 -1.47
N LEU A 64 9.29 1.45 -2.37
CA LEU A 64 7.94 1.02 -2.09
C LEU A 64 7.85 -0.50 -1.90
N PRO A 65 7.12 -1.00 -0.89
CA PRO A 65 6.77 -2.41 -0.76
C PRO A 65 6.29 -3.07 -2.06
N SER A 66 5.39 -2.43 -2.81
CA SER A 66 4.85 -2.99 -4.05
C SER A 66 5.91 -3.14 -5.13
N ARG A 67 6.99 -2.33 -5.11
CA ARG A 67 8.10 -2.48 -6.06
C ARG A 67 8.86 -3.77 -5.84
N LEU A 68 9.10 -4.15 -4.59
CA LEU A 68 9.79 -5.39 -4.24
C LEU A 68 8.89 -6.62 -4.37
N LEU A 69 7.57 -6.43 -4.34
CA LEU A 69 6.56 -7.49 -4.44
C LEU A 69 5.67 -7.37 -5.68
N CYS A 70 6.22 -6.76 -6.74
CA CYS A 70 5.55 -6.64 -8.03
C CYS A 70 5.26 -8.04 -8.61
N GLY A 71 4.07 -8.20 -9.20
CA GLY A 71 3.59 -9.46 -9.76
C GLY A 71 3.01 -10.46 -8.75
N VAL A 72 3.02 -10.14 -7.46
CA VAL A 72 2.49 -10.99 -6.38
C VAL A 72 0.99 -10.74 -6.13
N ILE A 73 0.55 -9.49 -6.31
CA ILE A 73 -0.84 -9.04 -6.12
C ILE A 73 -1.36 -8.52 -7.46
N SER A 74 -2.64 -8.76 -7.74
CA SER A 74 -3.39 -8.11 -8.81
C SER A 74 -3.42 -6.59 -8.60
N THR A 75 -3.62 -5.82 -9.67
CA THR A 75 -3.64 -4.35 -9.61
C THR A 75 -4.61 -3.86 -8.51
N PRO A 76 -4.11 -3.15 -7.48
CA PRO A 76 -4.95 -2.66 -6.39
C PRO A 76 -5.97 -1.62 -6.85
N THR A 77 -7.11 -1.55 -6.15
CA THR A 77 -8.23 -0.67 -6.55
C THR A 77 -7.86 0.80 -6.41
N GLU A 78 -7.14 1.18 -5.36
CA GLU A 78 -6.71 2.56 -5.17
C GLU A 78 -5.72 3.03 -6.25
N GLU A 79 -4.86 2.15 -6.75
CA GLU A 79 -3.93 2.49 -7.84
C GLU A 79 -4.71 2.78 -9.14
N VAL A 80 -5.74 1.97 -9.43
CA VAL A 80 -6.65 2.22 -10.56
C VAL A 80 -7.38 3.54 -10.39
N ILE A 81 -7.90 3.81 -9.20
CA ILE A 81 -8.61 5.08 -8.90
C ILE A 81 -7.68 6.29 -9.10
N LEU A 82 -6.44 6.22 -8.61
CA LEU A 82 -5.45 7.29 -8.76
C LEU A 82 -5.13 7.53 -10.24
N GLN A 83 -4.90 6.47 -11.00
CA GLN A 83 -4.65 6.57 -12.44
C GLN A 83 -5.84 7.19 -13.18
N GLU A 84 -7.07 6.78 -12.87
CA GLU A 84 -8.28 7.34 -13.47
C GLU A 84 -8.48 8.81 -13.09
N LEU A 85 -8.16 9.20 -11.85
CA LEU A 85 -8.22 10.59 -11.40
C LEU A 85 -7.21 11.45 -12.18
N GLU A 86 -5.97 10.98 -12.34
CA GLU A 86 -4.94 11.66 -13.12
C GLU A 86 -5.39 11.86 -14.57
N THR A 87 -5.80 10.77 -15.24
CA THR A 87 -6.31 10.82 -16.61
C THR A 87 -7.54 11.72 -16.74
N CYS A 88 -8.42 11.72 -15.73
CA CYS A 88 -9.57 12.62 -15.69
C CYS A 88 -9.11 14.09 -15.75
N LEU A 89 -8.15 14.46 -14.91
CA LEU A 89 -7.65 15.84 -14.74
C LEU A 89 -6.66 16.29 -15.81
N GLU A 90 -6.05 15.39 -16.60
CA GLU A 90 -5.15 15.74 -17.70
C GLU A 90 -5.86 16.46 -18.84
N SER A 91 -7.09 16.03 -19.16
CA SER A 91 -7.89 16.57 -20.26
C SER A 91 -8.62 17.89 -19.95
N VAL A 92 -8.44 18.44 -18.73
CA VAL A 92 -9.15 19.64 -18.26
C VAL A 92 -8.28 20.89 -18.42
N LYS A 93 -8.87 22.03 -18.79
CA LYS A 93 -8.13 23.30 -18.93
C LYS A 93 -7.49 23.70 -17.58
N PRO A 94 -6.33 24.40 -17.57
CA PRO A 94 -5.62 24.70 -16.33
C PRO A 94 -6.45 25.44 -15.26
N SER A 95 -7.28 26.40 -15.65
CA SER A 95 -8.12 27.17 -14.73
C SER A 95 -9.25 26.35 -14.11
N GLU A 96 -9.90 25.50 -14.90
CA GLU A 96 -10.93 24.56 -14.46
C GLU A 96 -10.31 23.48 -13.55
N LYS A 97 -9.17 22.92 -13.95
CA LYS A 97 -8.41 21.94 -13.17
C LYS A 97 -8.08 22.49 -11.78
N GLN A 98 -7.63 23.74 -11.68
CA GLN A 98 -7.35 24.37 -10.40
C GLN A 98 -8.61 24.49 -9.52
N ARG A 99 -9.77 24.83 -10.09
CA ARG A 99 -11.05 24.89 -9.35
C ARG A 99 -11.48 23.53 -8.84
N ILE A 100 -11.39 22.50 -9.69
CA ILE A 100 -11.69 21.11 -9.33
C ILE A 100 -10.76 20.67 -8.19
N MET A 101 -9.46 20.88 -8.33
CA MET A 101 -8.48 20.50 -7.29
C MET A 101 -8.78 21.18 -5.95
N ARG A 102 -9.10 22.49 -5.92
CA ARG A 102 -9.48 23.15 -4.67
C ARG A 102 -10.72 22.55 -4.01
N LEU A 103 -11.72 22.15 -4.80
CA LEU A 103 -12.91 21.48 -4.26
C LEU A 103 -12.57 20.09 -3.72
N LEU A 104 -11.77 19.32 -4.47
CA LEU A 104 -11.30 18.01 -4.03
C LEU A 104 -10.47 18.12 -2.75
N ASP A 105 -9.61 19.13 -2.61
CA ASP A 105 -8.82 19.39 -1.41
C ASP A 105 -9.72 19.60 -0.19
N ILE A 106 -10.76 20.45 -0.32
CA ILE A 106 -11.74 20.67 0.76
C ILE A 106 -12.42 19.35 1.15
N TRP A 107 -12.83 18.54 0.17
CA TRP A 107 -13.45 17.25 0.46
C TRP A 107 -12.50 16.25 1.10
N ILE A 108 -11.25 16.20 0.66
CA ILE A 108 -10.21 15.35 1.28
C ILE A 108 -10.06 15.76 2.74
N ASP A 109 -9.88 17.05 3.03
CA ASP A 109 -9.70 17.53 4.39
C ASP A 109 -10.91 17.20 5.27
N CYS A 110 -12.13 17.41 4.77
CA CYS A 110 -13.36 16.97 5.47
C CYS A 110 -13.40 15.45 5.70
N MET A 111 -13.04 14.64 4.71
CA MET A 111 -13.06 13.17 4.81
C MET A 111 -12.04 12.66 5.82
N LEU A 112 -10.89 13.31 5.93
CA LEU A 112 -9.84 12.94 6.88
C LEU A 112 -10.21 13.25 8.34
N ASP A 113 -11.25 14.05 8.59
CA ASP A 113 -11.71 14.35 9.93
C ASP A 113 -12.80 13.39 10.45
N ILE A 114 -13.38 12.56 9.59
CA ILE A 114 -14.52 11.67 9.91
C ILE A 114 -14.03 10.34 10.50
N GLU A 115 -14.55 9.95 11.66
CA GLU A 115 -14.28 8.62 12.25
C GLU A 115 -15.16 7.51 11.64
N PRO A 116 -14.65 6.26 11.51
CA PRO A 116 -13.26 5.87 11.77
C PRO A 116 -12.31 6.34 10.67
N LYS A 117 -11.18 6.95 11.05
CA LYS A 117 -10.15 7.42 10.10
C LYS A 117 -8.84 6.67 10.18
N LEU A 118 -8.16 6.57 9.03
CA LEU A 118 -6.83 5.96 8.95
C LEU A 118 -5.70 6.93 9.34
N CYS A 119 -6.01 8.22 9.50
CA CYS A 119 -5.05 9.22 9.94
C CYS A 119 -4.51 8.81 11.32
N ARG A 120 -3.18 8.68 11.44
CA ARG A 120 -2.46 8.23 12.66
C ARG A 120 -2.76 6.78 13.11
N ALA A 121 -3.53 6.02 12.34
CA ALA A 121 -3.76 4.61 12.62
C ALA A 121 -2.49 3.80 12.33
N GLY A 122 -2.03 3.04 13.34
CA GLY A 122 -1.00 2.02 13.14
C GLY A 122 -1.50 0.88 12.25
N LEU A 123 -0.60 -0.04 11.88
CA LEU A 123 -0.94 -1.17 10.99
C LEU A 123 -2.14 -1.99 11.50
N GLY A 124 -2.17 -2.34 12.79
CA GLY A 124 -3.26 -3.14 13.37
C GLY A 124 -4.61 -2.44 13.30
N GLU A 125 -4.67 -1.19 13.75
CA GLU A 125 -5.91 -0.40 13.68
C GLU A 125 -6.35 -0.17 12.22
N ARG A 126 -5.40 0.05 11.30
CA ARG A 126 -5.69 0.15 9.87
C ARG A 126 -6.32 -1.12 9.32
N ILE A 127 -5.83 -2.30 9.69
CA ILE A 127 -6.45 -3.59 9.31
C ILE A 127 -7.89 -3.66 9.83
N ARG A 128 -8.10 -3.29 11.10
CA ARG A 128 -9.43 -3.27 11.71
C ARG A 128 -10.39 -2.33 10.99
N ILE A 129 -9.96 -1.10 10.71
CA ILE A 129 -10.78 -0.08 10.03
C ILE A 129 -11.15 -0.55 8.62
N LEU A 130 -10.19 -1.09 7.86
CA LEU A 130 -10.44 -1.62 6.52
C LEU A 130 -11.39 -2.81 6.54
N ARG A 131 -11.26 -3.72 7.53
CA ARG A 131 -12.19 -4.83 7.72
C ARG A 131 -13.62 -4.33 7.94
N VAL A 132 -13.81 -3.37 8.85
CA VAL A 132 -15.13 -2.80 9.13
C VAL A 132 -15.68 -2.04 7.91
N ASN A 133 -14.83 -1.30 7.18
CA ASN A 133 -15.22 -0.61 5.95
C ASN A 133 -15.67 -1.58 4.84
N ALA A 134 -15.07 -2.77 4.79
CA ALA A 134 -15.48 -3.86 3.92
C ALA A 134 -16.75 -4.59 4.40
N GLY A 135 -17.26 -4.30 5.60
CA GLY A 135 -18.43 -4.95 6.18
C GLY A 135 -18.18 -6.37 6.69
N LEU A 136 -16.93 -6.71 6.99
CA LEU A 136 -16.52 -8.08 7.38
C LEU A 136 -16.44 -8.24 8.90
N LYS A 137 -16.86 -9.41 9.41
CA LYS A 137 -16.56 -9.84 10.78
C LYS A 137 -15.13 -10.35 10.87
N GLN A 138 -14.62 -10.49 12.10
CA GLN A 138 -13.28 -11.06 12.32
C GLN A 138 -13.19 -12.49 11.78
N ASP A 139 -14.24 -13.30 11.97
CA ASP A 139 -14.32 -14.66 11.44
C ASP A 139 -14.22 -14.67 9.90
N ASP A 140 -15.00 -13.82 9.22
CA ASP A 140 -15.01 -13.73 7.75
C ASP A 140 -13.61 -13.39 7.20
N LEU A 141 -12.92 -12.42 7.82
CA LEU A 141 -11.58 -12.02 7.38
C LEU A 141 -10.53 -13.09 7.71
N ALA A 142 -10.61 -13.70 8.89
CA ALA A 142 -9.70 -14.75 9.31
C ALA A 142 -9.78 -15.96 8.34
N ASP A 143 -11.00 -16.36 7.98
CA ASP A 143 -11.26 -17.42 7.00
C ASP A 143 -10.72 -17.04 5.60
N ALA A 144 -11.00 -15.82 5.12
CA ALA A 144 -10.51 -15.35 3.83
C ALA A 144 -8.96 -15.29 3.76
N CYS A 145 -8.32 -14.99 4.89
CA CYS A 145 -6.86 -14.97 5.03
C CYS A 145 -6.25 -16.32 5.44
N LYS A 146 -7.07 -17.35 5.70
CA LYS A 146 -6.65 -18.68 6.17
C LYS A 146 -5.80 -18.63 7.45
N ILE A 147 -6.23 -17.82 8.41
CA ILE A 147 -5.61 -17.66 9.74
C ILE A 147 -6.66 -17.89 10.83
N SER A 148 -6.23 -18.08 12.08
CA SER A 148 -7.19 -18.13 13.19
C SER A 148 -7.71 -16.73 13.53
N VAL A 149 -8.93 -16.68 14.07
CA VAL A 149 -9.53 -15.44 14.60
C VAL A 149 -8.65 -14.81 15.67
N SER A 150 -8.04 -15.63 16.54
CA SER A 150 -7.09 -15.15 17.56
C SER A 150 -5.86 -14.48 16.95
N THR A 151 -5.36 -15.00 15.82
CA THR A 151 -4.24 -14.40 15.10
C THR A 151 -4.64 -13.05 14.52
N LEU A 152 -5.83 -12.95 13.91
CA LEU A 152 -6.35 -11.68 13.42
C LEU A 152 -6.55 -10.66 14.54
N GLN A 153 -7.06 -11.07 15.70
CA GLN A 153 -7.17 -10.19 16.88
C GLN A 153 -5.80 -9.68 17.36
N GLY A 154 -4.79 -10.54 17.34
CA GLY A 154 -3.41 -10.16 17.60
C GLY A 154 -2.89 -9.11 16.62
N TYR A 155 -3.23 -9.23 15.34
CA TYR A 155 -2.90 -8.23 14.32
C TYR A 155 -3.62 -6.90 14.58
N GLU A 156 -4.94 -6.92 14.77
CA GLU A 156 -5.76 -5.71 14.94
C GLU A 156 -5.40 -4.93 16.20
N SER A 157 -5.01 -5.62 17.27
CA SER A 157 -4.56 -5.00 18.52
C SER A 157 -3.08 -4.57 18.50
N GLY A 158 -2.33 -4.93 17.45
CA GLY A 158 -0.89 -4.66 17.35
C GLY A 158 -0.02 -5.53 18.29
N GLN A 159 -0.56 -6.61 18.84
CA GLN A 159 0.18 -7.56 19.68
C GLN A 159 1.18 -8.38 18.87
N CYS A 160 0.87 -8.68 17.61
CA CYS A 160 1.78 -9.34 16.69
C CYS A 160 1.67 -8.77 15.27
N ASP A 161 2.78 -8.78 14.54
CA ASP A 161 2.81 -8.33 13.15
C ASP A 161 2.41 -9.46 12.20
N PRO A 162 1.65 -9.18 11.13
CA PRO A 162 1.34 -10.17 10.11
C PRO A 162 2.60 -10.59 9.33
N SER A 163 2.66 -11.86 8.92
CA SER A 163 3.66 -12.30 7.94
C SER A 163 3.44 -11.62 6.59
N ILE A 164 4.46 -11.58 5.73
CA ILE A 164 4.27 -11.02 4.38
C ILE A 164 3.18 -11.78 3.62
N SER A 165 3.12 -13.12 3.77
CA SER A 165 2.04 -13.89 3.14
C SER A 165 0.66 -13.47 3.64
N ALA A 166 0.50 -13.22 4.95
CA ALA A 166 -0.76 -12.74 5.51
C ALA A 166 -1.10 -11.33 4.99
N LEU A 167 -0.12 -10.43 4.89
CA LEU A 167 -0.33 -9.10 4.29
C LEU A 167 -0.83 -9.18 2.85
N LEU A 168 -0.28 -10.10 2.05
CA LEU A 168 -0.73 -10.29 0.67
C LEU A 168 -2.18 -10.79 0.60
N HIS A 169 -2.62 -11.61 1.56
CA HIS A 169 -4.03 -12.00 1.69
C HIS A 169 -4.91 -10.82 2.09
N LEU A 170 -4.49 -10.03 3.09
CA LEU A 170 -5.21 -8.83 3.52
C LEU A 170 -5.36 -7.82 2.38
N CYS A 171 -4.29 -7.54 1.64
CA CYS A 171 -4.29 -6.70 0.44
C CYS A 171 -5.28 -7.20 -0.62
N ARG A 172 -5.36 -8.51 -0.85
CA ARG A 172 -6.35 -9.10 -1.79
C ARG A 172 -7.78 -8.96 -1.30
N VAL A 173 -8.03 -9.13 0.01
CA VAL A 173 -9.40 -9.00 0.54
C VAL A 173 -9.86 -7.55 0.49
N PHE A 174 -9.01 -6.61 0.88
CA PHE A 174 -9.33 -5.18 0.89
C PHE A 174 -9.17 -4.51 -0.48
N GLN A 175 -8.59 -5.22 -1.45
CA GLN A 175 -8.23 -4.71 -2.77
C GLN A 175 -7.33 -3.47 -2.70
N VAL A 176 -6.35 -3.51 -1.79
CA VAL A 176 -5.36 -2.43 -1.59
C VAL A 176 -3.93 -2.92 -1.80
N SER A 177 -3.03 -2.00 -2.15
CA SER A 177 -1.60 -2.23 -2.29
C SER A 177 -0.95 -2.44 -0.93
N LEU A 178 0.26 -2.99 -0.97
CA LEU A 178 1.11 -3.04 0.20
C LEU A 178 1.57 -1.65 0.63
N ASP A 179 1.78 -0.75 -0.33
CA ASP A 179 2.18 0.64 -0.04
C ASP A 179 1.10 1.34 0.79
N TYR A 180 -0.17 1.13 0.42
CA TYR A 180 -1.33 1.63 1.14
C TYR A 180 -1.49 1.02 2.53
N LEU A 181 -1.37 -0.31 2.63
CA LEU A 181 -1.56 -1.00 3.91
C LEU A 181 -0.41 -0.71 4.89
N LEU A 182 0.83 -0.66 4.40
CA LEU A 182 2.04 -0.46 5.19
C LEU A 182 2.45 1.00 5.34
N TYR A 183 1.72 1.94 4.74
CA TYR A 183 2.00 3.38 4.82
C TYR A 183 2.41 3.87 6.22
N PRO A 184 1.74 3.49 7.34
CA PRO A 184 2.11 3.95 8.68
C PRO A 184 3.50 3.47 9.17
N ARG A 185 4.12 2.51 8.49
CA ARG A 185 5.44 1.94 8.82
C ARG A 185 6.54 2.39 7.85
N LEU A 186 6.20 3.18 6.83
CA LEU A 186 7.16 3.78 5.90
C LEU A 186 7.68 5.11 6.49
N GLN A 187 8.99 5.23 6.65
CA GLN A 187 9.65 6.32 7.38
C GLN A 187 10.17 7.44 6.46
N TRP A 188 9.64 7.53 5.25
CA TRP A 188 10.08 8.45 4.23
C TRP A 188 8.88 8.94 3.43
N GLU A 189 8.96 10.14 2.88
CA GLU A 189 7.94 10.73 2.03
C GLU A 189 8.19 10.36 0.57
N PHE A 190 7.16 9.89 -0.14
CA PHE A 190 7.33 9.29 -1.46
C PHE A 190 6.25 9.60 -2.48
N LEU A 191 5.22 10.34 -2.08
CA LEU A 191 4.06 10.65 -2.92
C LEU A 191 3.85 12.15 -2.97
N ARG A 192 3.28 12.61 -4.09
CA ARG A 192 2.87 14.01 -4.26
C ARG A 192 1.81 14.41 -3.24
N ASP A 193 0.94 13.48 -2.87
CA ASP A 193 -0.08 13.70 -1.84
C ASP A 193 -0.27 12.45 -0.96
N SER A 194 0.26 12.51 0.25
CA SER A 194 0.16 11.44 1.24
C SER A 194 -1.24 11.26 1.83
N ARG A 195 -2.14 12.25 1.64
CA ARG A 195 -3.52 12.20 2.11
C ARG A 195 -4.30 11.05 1.47
N MET A 196 -3.98 10.69 0.22
CA MET A 196 -4.62 9.57 -0.47
C MET A 196 -4.47 8.25 0.29
N PHE A 197 -3.35 8.05 0.98
CA PHE A 197 -3.07 6.84 1.76
C PHE A 197 -3.75 6.84 3.13
N GLN A 198 -4.47 7.91 3.46
CA GLN A 198 -5.25 8.08 4.69
C GLN A 198 -6.76 8.04 4.43
N LEU A 199 -7.18 8.04 3.16
CA LEU A 199 -8.57 7.85 2.77
C LEU A 199 -8.92 6.37 2.67
N LEU A 200 -10.13 6.00 3.04
CA LEU A 200 -10.69 4.66 2.81
C LEU A 200 -10.93 4.44 1.31
N PRO A 201 -10.89 3.19 0.81
CA PRO A 201 -11.15 2.92 -0.61
C PRO A 201 -12.47 3.51 -1.13
N ARG A 202 -13.54 3.45 -0.32
CA ARG A 202 -14.83 4.08 -0.65
C ARG A 202 -14.77 5.60 -0.75
N GLN A 203 -13.95 6.26 0.07
CA GLN A 203 -13.75 7.71 0.02
C GLN A 203 -12.99 8.10 -1.26
N MET A 204 -11.95 7.35 -1.63
CA MET A 204 -11.24 7.56 -2.90
C MET A 204 -12.17 7.41 -4.11
N GLN A 205 -13.03 6.38 -4.09
CA GLN A 205 -14.03 6.18 -5.15
C GLN A 205 -14.98 7.36 -5.26
N ALA A 206 -15.44 7.91 -4.12
CA ALA A 206 -16.30 9.08 -4.10
C ALA A 206 -15.60 10.33 -4.67
N LEU A 207 -14.31 10.53 -4.35
CA LEU A 207 -13.52 11.63 -4.93
C LEU A 207 -13.39 11.50 -6.45
N LEU A 208 -13.11 10.30 -6.96
CA LEU A 208 -13.04 10.05 -8.41
C LEU A 208 -14.36 10.33 -9.11
N GLN A 209 -15.47 9.79 -8.59
CA GLN A 209 -16.81 10.05 -9.14
C GLN A 209 -17.13 11.54 -9.16
N SER A 210 -16.75 12.24 -8.08
CA SER A 210 -16.99 13.67 -7.98
C SER A 210 -16.10 14.45 -8.95
N ALA A 211 -14.83 14.07 -9.12
CA ALA A 211 -13.93 14.67 -10.10
C ALA A 211 -14.46 14.48 -11.54
N GLN A 212 -14.94 13.28 -11.87
CA GLN A 212 -15.58 12.97 -13.16
C GLN A 212 -16.83 13.83 -13.38
N TYR A 213 -17.70 13.95 -12.37
CA TYR A 213 -18.88 14.81 -12.44
C TYR A 213 -18.51 16.28 -12.66
N LEU A 214 -17.57 16.81 -11.87
CA LEU A 214 -17.12 18.19 -11.99
C LEU A 214 -16.51 18.44 -13.36
N LYS A 215 -15.69 17.53 -13.89
CA LYS A 215 -15.16 17.61 -15.26
C LYS A 215 -16.28 17.71 -16.30
N SER A 216 -17.29 16.84 -16.24
CA SER A 216 -18.38 16.84 -17.21
C SER A 216 -19.24 18.12 -17.17
N ASN A 217 -19.32 18.81 -16.02
CA ASN A 217 -20.20 19.96 -15.83
C ASN A 217 -19.47 21.32 -15.84
N PHE A 218 -18.18 21.38 -15.52
CA PHE A 218 -17.39 22.62 -15.64
C PHE A 218 -17.00 22.96 -17.08
N VAL A 219 -16.96 21.97 -17.98
CA VAL A 219 -16.64 22.19 -19.40
C VAL A 219 -17.75 22.95 -20.17
N ILE A 220 -18.92 23.15 -19.54
CA ILE A 220 -20.13 23.72 -20.18
C ILE A 220 -20.31 25.23 -19.89
N LEU A 221 -19.51 25.83 -19.00
CA LEU A 221 -19.56 27.28 -18.69
C LEU A 221 -18.36 28.03 -19.27
#